data_AF-A0A357G2S0-F1
#
_entry.id   AF-A0A357G2S0-F1
#
_cell.length_a   1.000
_cell.length_b   1.000
_cell.length_c   1.000
_cell.angle_alpha   90.00
_cell.angle_beta   90.00
_cell.angle_gamma   90.00
#
_symmetry.space_group_name_H-M   'P 1'
#
loop_
_entity.id
_entity.type
_entity.pdbx_description
1 polymer ?
#
loop_
_entity_poly.entity_id
_entity_poly.type
_entity_poly.pdbx_seq_one_letter_code
_entity_poly.pdbx_strand_id
1 'polypeptide(L)'
;MIRSKKFQSRRGAEKGSALVYILIAIALLAALTFTFMEPSSQQTSSQNTFKTITGLQGQVDVIRSAIQECVLNYPKGDVCIKNDASAVPGYCTSAAVTDPGARKNYPINPDSDHYTNATPGKSGDRLVRNIRCPGSNGGNNANHDNHEMVFSGASGKFMPPAPDLFENWKYFNGADGIFFWTETTKSDAFLVTALNKLDEEYSECEADVIDATGGVENLDSVPTAGVTCPNGSVCFRVWMISNAATRVLVNVDAGCD
;
A
#
# COMPACT_ATOMS: atom_id res chain seq x y z
N MET A 1 69.62 -77.54 11.24
CA MET A 1 69.72 -76.80 9.97
C MET A 1 68.36 -76.14 9.71
N ILE A 2 68.16 -74.89 10.16
CA ILE A 2 66.86 -74.18 10.10
C ILE A 2 67.05 -72.98 9.15
N ARG A 3 66.32 -72.98 8.03
CA ARG A 3 66.36 -71.96 6.98
C ARG A 3 65.58 -70.72 7.42
N SER A 4 66.29 -69.61 7.63
CA SER A 4 65.72 -68.27 7.79
C SER A 4 65.19 -67.76 6.45
N LYS A 5 63.89 -67.43 6.37
CA LYS A 5 63.28 -66.73 5.25
C LYS A 5 63.34 -65.22 5.50
N LYS A 6 64.12 -64.49 4.69
CA LYS A 6 64.13 -63.03 4.63
C LYS A 6 62.80 -62.53 4.03
N PHE A 7 62.04 -61.76 4.80
CA PHE A 7 60.92 -60.97 4.31
C PHE A 7 61.50 -59.66 3.73
N GLN A 8 61.42 -59.48 2.40
CA GLN A 8 61.77 -58.22 1.75
C GLN A 8 60.55 -57.28 1.76
N SER A 9 60.60 -56.25 2.61
CA SER A 9 59.65 -55.14 2.58
C SER A 9 60.04 -54.18 1.45
N ARG A 10 59.28 -54.18 0.36
CA ARG A 10 59.32 -53.13 -0.66
C ARG A 10 58.42 -51.98 -0.21
N ARG A 11 58.97 -51.02 0.54
CA ARG A 11 58.35 -49.70 0.70
C ARG A 11 58.67 -48.88 -0.56
N GLY A 12 57.76 -48.92 -1.53
CA GLY A 12 57.71 -47.90 -2.57
C GLY A 12 57.40 -46.56 -1.90
N ALA A 13 58.36 -45.64 -1.92
CA ALA A 13 58.14 -44.28 -1.46
C ALA A 13 57.29 -43.56 -2.53
N GLU A 14 55.98 -43.73 -2.48
CA GLU A 14 55.07 -42.86 -3.20
C GLU A 14 55.13 -41.48 -2.54
N LYS A 15 55.93 -40.58 -3.12
CA LYS A 15 55.82 -39.14 -2.87
C LYS A 15 54.62 -38.61 -3.64
N GLY A 16 53.42 -39.09 -3.30
CA GLY A 16 52.17 -38.43 -3.65
C GLY A 16 52.18 -37.06 -2.98
N SER A 17 52.18 -36.01 -3.80
CA SER A 17 52.39 -34.62 -3.38
C SER A 17 51.41 -34.20 -2.28
N ALA A 18 51.84 -34.26 -1.01
CA ALA A 18 51.08 -33.82 0.16
C ALA A 18 50.56 -32.38 0.02
N LEU A 19 51.24 -31.58 -0.81
CA LEU A 19 50.91 -30.20 -1.13
C LEU A 19 49.58 -30.08 -1.88
N VAL A 20 49.22 -31.06 -2.74
CA VAL A 20 47.95 -31.05 -3.48
C VAL A 20 46.77 -31.25 -2.53
N TYR A 21 46.90 -32.14 -1.55
CA TYR A 21 45.84 -32.36 -0.55
C TYR A 21 45.62 -31.14 0.35
N ILE A 22 46.68 -30.41 0.69
CA ILE A 22 46.57 -29.15 1.46
C ILE A 22 45.87 -28.07 0.64
N LEU A 23 46.19 -27.93 -0.65
CA LEU A 23 45.54 -26.94 -1.53
C LEU A 23 44.05 -27.24 -1.72
N ILE A 24 43.68 -28.50 -1.91
CA ILE A 24 42.27 -28.93 -2.01
C ILE A 24 41.54 -28.63 -0.70
N ALA A 25 42.16 -28.91 0.46
CA ALA A 25 41.55 -28.63 1.76
C ALA A 25 41.32 -27.12 1.99
N ILE A 26 42.27 -26.26 1.62
CA ILE A 26 42.13 -24.80 1.74
C ILE A 26 41.05 -24.28 0.78
N ALA A 27 41.01 -24.77 -0.46
CA ALA A 27 39.98 -24.40 -1.43
C ALA A 27 38.57 -24.79 -0.95
N LEU A 28 38.42 -25.99 -0.36
CA LEU A 28 37.15 -26.45 0.20
C LEU A 28 36.74 -25.64 1.44
N LEU A 29 37.69 -25.27 2.31
CA LEU A 29 37.44 -24.40 3.47
C LEU A 29 37.03 -22.97 3.06
N ALA A 30 37.66 -22.42 2.01
CA ALA A 30 37.33 -21.12 1.46
C ALA A 30 35.94 -21.12 0.77
N ALA A 31 35.61 -22.18 0.03
CA ALA A 31 34.29 -22.37 -0.55
C ALA A 31 33.20 -22.48 0.53
N LEU A 32 33.47 -23.23 1.61
CA LEU A 32 32.53 -23.34 2.74
C LEU A 32 32.31 -21.98 3.41
N THR A 33 33.37 -21.23 3.68
CA THR A 33 33.25 -19.90 4.29
C THR A 33 32.52 -18.91 3.39
N PHE A 34 32.69 -18.96 2.07
CA PHE A 34 31.88 -18.17 1.13
C PHE A 34 30.39 -18.56 1.17
N THR A 35 30.08 -19.85 1.26
CA THR A 35 28.67 -20.31 1.37
C THR A 35 28.03 -20.00 2.73
N PHE A 36 28.81 -19.70 3.76
CA PHE A 36 28.31 -19.33 5.09
C PHE A 36 28.37 -17.82 5.39
N MET A 37 29.10 -17.03 4.59
CA MET A 37 29.16 -15.57 4.74
C MET A 37 28.03 -14.80 4.04
N GLU A 38 27.14 -15.48 3.31
CA GLU A 38 25.85 -14.93 2.86
C GLU A 38 24.72 -15.98 3.02
N PRO A 39 23.47 -15.62 3.45
CA PRO A 39 22.97 -14.27 3.65
C PRO A 39 21.98 -14.13 4.84
N SER A 40 22.45 -13.84 6.05
CA SER A 40 21.55 -13.41 7.13
C SER A 40 20.81 -12.10 6.76
N SER A 41 21.47 -11.23 5.99
CA SER A 41 20.89 -9.99 5.46
C SER A 41 19.80 -10.22 4.40
N GLN A 42 19.97 -11.15 3.45
CA GLN A 42 18.94 -11.45 2.44
C GLN A 42 17.74 -12.20 3.06
N GLN A 43 17.98 -13.06 4.06
CA GLN A 43 16.89 -13.71 4.80
C GLN A 43 16.06 -12.68 5.58
N THR A 44 16.71 -11.73 6.26
CA THR A 44 16.01 -10.66 7.00
C THR A 44 15.24 -9.73 6.07
N SER A 45 15.84 -9.33 4.94
CA SER A 45 15.18 -8.52 3.91
C SER A 45 13.93 -9.21 3.34
N SER A 46 14.01 -10.51 3.06
CA SER A 46 12.88 -11.28 2.53
C SER A 46 11.72 -11.39 3.54
N GLN A 47 12.03 -11.59 4.83
CA GLN A 47 11.03 -11.63 5.89
C GLN A 47 10.35 -10.27 6.08
N ASN A 48 11.12 -9.18 6.08
CA ASN A 48 10.58 -7.83 6.21
C ASN A 48 9.71 -7.47 5.00
N THR A 49 10.15 -7.82 3.78
CA THR A 49 9.37 -7.66 2.55
C THR A 49 8.02 -8.36 2.67
N PHE A 50 8.02 -9.64 3.06
CA PHE A 50 6.79 -10.42 3.21
C PHE A 50 5.87 -9.85 4.30
N LYS A 51 6.42 -9.44 5.44
CA LYS A 51 5.66 -8.80 6.53
C LYS A 51 4.99 -7.51 6.06
N THR A 52 5.72 -6.66 5.32
CA THR A 52 5.20 -5.42 4.76
C THR A 52 4.09 -5.68 3.75
N ILE A 53 4.28 -6.60 2.80
CA ILE A 53 3.27 -6.99 1.80
C ILE A 53 2.00 -7.48 2.51
N THR A 54 2.13 -8.46 3.41
CA THR A 54 0.98 -9.05 4.11
C THR A 54 0.26 -8.01 4.97
N GLY A 55 1.01 -7.14 5.64
CA GLY A 55 0.46 -6.07 6.47
C GLY A 55 -0.32 -5.04 5.65
N LEU A 56 0.22 -4.62 4.50
CA LEU A 56 -0.46 -3.69 3.60
C LEU A 56 -1.70 -4.33 2.95
N GLN A 57 -1.57 -5.55 2.40
CA GLN A 57 -2.70 -6.29 1.79
C GLN A 57 -3.86 -6.47 2.76
N GLY A 58 -3.58 -6.92 3.99
CA GLY A 58 -4.64 -7.10 4.98
C GLY A 58 -5.38 -5.81 5.32
N GLN A 59 -4.70 -4.65 5.27
CA GLN A 59 -5.36 -3.36 5.45
C GLN A 59 -6.14 -2.91 4.23
N VAL A 60 -5.59 -3.11 3.04
CA VAL A 60 -6.30 -2.87 1.77
C VAL A 60 -7.63 -3.62 1.76
N ASP A 61 -7.63 -4.91 2.10
CA ASP A 61 -8.85 -5.74 2.13
C ASP A 61 -9.89 -5.24 3.14
N VAL A 62 -9.45 -4.80 4.32
CA VAL A 62 -10.33 -4.20 5.33
C VAL A 62 -10.96 -2.90 4.81
N ILE A 63 -10.18 -2.05 4.14
CA ILE A 63 -10.68 -0.79 3.58
C ILE A 63 -11.68 -1.05 2.45
N ARG A 64 -11.32 -1.93 1.51
CA ARG A 64 -12.15 -2.28 0.35
C ARG A 64 -13.48 -2.88 0.78
N SER A 65 -13.44 -3.87 1.68
CA SER A 65 -14.66 -4.53 2.18
C SER A 65 -15.59 -3.54 2.89
N ALA A 66 -15.03 -2.65 3.73
CA ALA A 66 -15.82 -1.67 4.45
C ALA A 66 -16.48 -0.63 3.51
N ILE A 67 -15.77 -0.17 2.48
CA ILE A 67 -16.31 0.73 1.45
C ILE A 67 -17.38 0.02 0.62
N GLN A 68 -17.12 -1.21 0.16
CA GLN A 68 -18.08 -1.98 -0.64
C GLN A 68 -19.37 -2.25 0.12
N GLU A 69 -19.28 -2.61 1.40
CA GLU A 69 -20.45 -2.81 2.24
C GLU A 69 -21.28 -1.52 2.36
N CYS A 70 -20.62 -0.37 2.52
CA CYS A 70 -21.30 0.92 2.51
C CYS A 70 -22.08 1.14 1.20
N VAL A 71 -21.44 0.93 0.04
CA VAL A 71 -22.08 1.11 -1.28
C VAL A 71 -23.25 0.14 -1.48
N LEU A 72 -23.13 -1.10 -0.99
CA LEU A 72 -24.18 -2.12 -1.11
C LEU A 72 -25.38 -1.85 -0.20
N ASN A 73 -25.13 -1.38 1.02
CA ASN A 73 -26.21 -1.03 1.97
C ASN A 73 -26.94 0.24 1.55
N TYR A 74 -26.24 1.19 0.93
CA TYR A 74 -26.77 2.50 0.55
C TYR A 74 -26.52 2.81 -0.94
N PRO A 75 -27.12 2.06 -1.87
CA PRO A 75 -26.81 2.16 -3.30
C PRO A 75 -27.21 3.50 -3.93
N LYS A 76 -28.15 4.22 -3.30
CA LYS A 76 -28.54 5.57 -3.73
C LYS A 76 -27.53 6.65 -3.34
N GLY A 77 -26.68 6.34 -2.34
CA GLY A 77 -25.73 7.27 -1.76
C GLY A 77 -26.39 8.47 -1.10
N ASP A 78 -25.63 9.55 -1.06
CA ASP A 78 -26.13 10.85 -0.62
C ASP A 78 -26.72 11.65 -1.77
N VAL A 79 -27.99 11.99 -1.64
CA VAL A 79 -28.76 12.78 -2.59
C VAL A 79 -28.31 14.24 -2.68
N CYS A 80 -27.55 14.73 -1.70
CA CYS A 80 -26.99 16.08 -1.68
C CYS A 80 -25.67 16.25 -2.41
N ILE A 81 -25.07 15.14 -2.82
CA ILE A 81 -23.81 15.15 -3.55
C ILE A 81 -24.14 15.04 -5.02
N LYS A 82 -23.91 16.14 -5.72
CA LYS A 82 -24.04 16.20 -7.17
C LYS A 82 -22.68 16.35 -7.82
N ASN A 83 -22.55 15.69 -8.96
CA ASN A 83 -21.37 15.73 -9.81
C ASN A 83 -21.32 17.04 -10.63
N ASP A 84 -22.36 17.88 -10.54
CA ASP A 84 -22.37 19.26 -10.99
C ASP A 84 -22.32 20.18 -9.76
N ALA A 85 -21.67 21.34 -9.86
CA ALA A 85 -21.53 22.28 -8.74
C ALA A 85 -22.85 22.94 -8.28
N SER A 86 -24.01 22.32 -8.56
CA SER A 86 -25.34 22.87 -8.33
C SER A 86 -25.97 22.27 -7.08
N ALA A 87 -25.90 22.98 -5.95
CA ALA A 87 -26.70 22.65 -4.77
C ALA A 87 -28.20 22.52 -5.14
N VAL A 88 -28.93 21.58 -4.53
CA VAL A 88 -30.40 21.56 -4.62
C VAL A 88 -30.94 22.66 -3.70
N PRO A 89 -31.59 23.71 -4.21
CA PRO A 89 -32.18 24.74 -3.36
C PRO A 89 -33.23 24.12 -2.42
N GLY A 90 -33.06 24.32 -1.12
CA GLY A 90 -34.02 23.94 -0.08
C GLY A 90 -33.86 22.52 0.51
N TYR A 91 -32.94 21.71 0.00
CA TYR A 91 -32.71 20.34 0.49
C TYR A 91 -31.25 20.11 0.95
N CYS A 92 -30.27 20.77 0.34
CA CYS A 92 -28.85 20.63 0.69
C CYS A 92 -28.28 21.99 1.09
N THR A 93 -27.71 22.10 2.30
CA THR A 93 -27.21 23.38 2.83
C THR A 93 -25.76 23.65 2.44
N SER A 94 -25.02 22.63 2.02
CA SER A 94 -23.67 22.69 1.46
C SER A 94 -23.62 21.88 0.16
N ALA A 95 -23.03 22.45 -0.89
CA ALA A 95 -22.56 21.64 -2.01
C ALA A 95 -21.19 21.04 -1.63
N ALA A 96 -20.87 19.82 -2.08
CA ALA A 96 -19.53 19.25 -1.99
C ALA A 96 -18.57 19.95 -2.96
N VAL A 97 -18.40 21.27 -2.81
CA VAL A 97 -17.62 22.12 -3.73
C VAL A 97 -16.14 21.72 -3.72
N THR A 98 -15.65 21.16 -2.61
CA THR A 98 -14.27 20.69 -2.45
C THR A 98 -13.95 19.39 -3.20
N ASP A 99 -14.96 18.63 -3.61
CA ASP A 99 -14.77 17.27 -4.14
C ASP A 99 -15.44 17.14 -5.53
N PRO A 100 -14.96 17.90 -6.53
CA PRO A 100 -15.53 17.88 -7.86
C PRO A 100 -15.43 16.47 -8.45
N GLY A 101 -16.55 15.99 -9.01
CA GLY A 101 -16.63 14.66 -9.61
C GLY A 101 -16.74 13.51 -8.61
N ALA A 102 -16.83 13.78 -7.31
CA ALA A 102 -17.03 12.73 -6.30
C ALA A 102 -18.31 11.94 -6.56
N ARG A 103 -18.21 10.61 -6.43
CA ARG A 103 -19.35 9.71 -6.60
C ARG A 103 -20.15 9.65 -5.31
N LYS A 104 -21.41 10.06 -5.38
CA LYS A 104 -22.31 10.14 -4.22
C LYS A 104 -22.60 8.83 -3.49
N ASN A 105 -22.43 7.69 -4.15
CA ASN A 105 -22.68 6.36 -3.60
C ASN A 105 -21.45 5.74 -2.92
N TYR A 106 -20.33 6.45 -2.93
CA TYR A 106 -19.11 6.06 -2.22
C TYR A 106 -18.80 7.07 -1.12
N PRO A 107 -18.09 6.67 -0.06
CA PRO A 107 -17.64 7.58 0.97
C PRO A 107 -17.03 8.86 0.38
N ILE A 108 -17.33 9.97 1.03
CA ILE A 108 -16.85 11.28 0.63
C ILE A 108 -15.58 11.58 1.42
N ASN A 109 -14.74 12.44 0.87
CA ASN A 109 -13.50 12.82 1.50
C ASN A 109 -13.77 13.33 2.92
N PRO A 110 -13.09 12.79 3.96
CA PRO A 110 -13.41 13.14 5.34
C PRO A 110 -13.28 14.63 5.67
N ASP A 111 -12.43 15.35 4.93
CA ASP A 111 -12.17 16.79 5.03
C ASP A 111 -13.07 17.65 4.12
N SER A 112 -14.04 17.04 3.45
CA SER A 112 -14.98 17.71 2.56
C SER A 112 -15.77 18.81 3.26
N ASP A 113 -15.99 19.92 2.55
CA ASP A 113 -16.90 20.98 3.00
C ASP A 113 -18.36 20.51 3.06
N HIS A 114 -18.70 19.36 2.46
CA HIS A 114 -19.98 18.67 2.65
C HIS A 114 -20.30 18.48 4.13
N TYR A 115 -19.29 18.19 4.95
CA TYR A 115 -19.44 17.93 6.38
C TYR A 115 -19.37 19.20 7.26
N THR A 116 -19.41 20.41 6.68
CA THR A 116 -19.30 21.66 7.45
C THR A 116 -20.39 21.79 8.52
N ASN A 117 -21.62 21.37 8.20
CA ASN A 117 -22.76 21.40 9.12
C ASN A 117 -23.04 20.04 9.78
N ALA A 118 -22.19 19.03 9.54
CA ALA A 118 -22.37 17.70 10.07
C ALA A 118 -22.00 17.62 11.57
N THR A 119 -22.50 16.61 12.26
CA THR A 119 -22.13 16.25 13.63
C THR A 119 -21.75 14.76 13.65
N PRO A 120 -20.47 14.43 13.91
CA PRO A 120 -19.34 15.35 14.06
C PRO A 120 -19.06 16.14 12.77
N GLY A 121 -18.47 17.34 12.86
CA GLY A 121 -18.14 18.16 11.68
C GLY A 121 -17.08 17.51 10.79
N LYS A 122 -16.69 18.18 9.71
CA LYS A 122 -15.63 17.70 8.80
C LYS A 122 -14.34 17.37 9.55
N SER A 123 -13.63 16.35 9.09
CA SER A 123 -12.30 16.03 9.59
C SER A 123 -11.30 17.11 9.18
N GLY A 124 -10.22 17.28 9.94
CA GLY A 124 -9.07 18.10 9.52
C GLY A 124 -8.10 17.34 8.63
N ASP A 125 -8.40 16.09 8.29
CA ASP A 125 -7.54 15.15 7.57
C ASP A 125 -8.35 14.28 6.60
N ARG A 126 -7.66 13.53 5.73
CA ARG A 126 -8.26 12.57 4.78
C ARG A 126 -8.17 11.12 5.24
N LEU A 127 -8.01 10.88 6.54
CA LEU A 127 -7.69 9.54 7.00
C LEU A 127 -8.84 8.57 6.75
N VAL A 128 -8.51 7.36 6.27
CA VAL A 128 -9.50 6.32 5.97
C VAL A 128 -10.36 5.99 7.19
N ARG A 129 -9.79 6.02 8.41
CA ARG A 129 -10.55 5.81 9.65
C ARG A 129 -11.71 6.80 9.85
N ASN A 130 -11.66 7.96 9.20
CA ASN A 130 -12.64 9.03 9.32
C ASN A 130 -13.66 9.04 8.17
N ILE A 131 -13.61 8.08 7.23
CA ILE A 131 -14.59 7.99 6.15
C ILE A 131 -15.98 7.66 6.70
N ARG A 132 -16.99 8.21 6.04
CA ARG A 132 -18.38 8.05 6.43
C ARG A 132 -19.21 7.53 5.28
N CYS A 133 -20.23 6.76 5.61
CA CYS A 133 -21.02 6.06 4.63
C CYS A 133 -22.19 6.93 4.13
N PRO A 134 -22.21 7.36 2.85
CA PRO A 134 -23.26 8.24 2.35
C PRO A 134 -24.62 7.54 2.38
N GLY A 135 -25.61 8.17 2.98
CA GLY A 135 -26.96 7.62 3.14
C GLY A 135 -27.16 6.78 4.40
N SER A 136 -26.10 6.50 5.17
CA SER A 136 -26.18 5.97 6.53
C SER A 136 -26.44 7.12 7.50
N ASN A 137 -27.63 7.71 7.42
CA ASN A 137 -27.91 8.95 8.10
C ASN A 137 -28.45 8.70 9.51
N GLY A 138 -27.64 8.94 10.54
CA GLY A 138 -28.04 8.86 11.95
C GLY A 138 -28.47 10.23 12.54
N GLY A 139 -29.32 10.21 13.58
CA GLY A 139 -29.61 11.37 14.44
C GLY A 139 -30.59 12.43 13.91
N ASN A 140 -30.72 13.56 14.63
CA ASN A 140 -31.48 14.73 14.15
C ASN A 140 -30.64 15.43 13.05
N ASN A 141 -31.24 15.71 11.89
CA ASN A 141 -30.58 15.97 10.60
C ASN A 141 -30.16 14.72 9.80
N ALA A 142 -30.85 13.59 10.01
CA ALA A 142 -30.73 12.34 9.24
C ALA A 142 -31.01 12.47 7.73
N ASN A 143 -31.03 13.67 7.16
CA ASN A 143 -31.43 13.85 5.77
C ASN A 143 -30.29 14.17 4.81
N HIS A 144 -29.11 14.69 5.23
CA HIS A 144 -28.12 15.17 4.22
C HIS A 144 -26.65 14.93 4.56
N ASP A 145 -26.10 15.51 5.63
CA ASP A 145 -24.63 15.57 5.81
C ASP A 145 -24.11 14.67 6.94
N ASN A 146 -25.02 14.18 7.79
CA ASN A 146 -24.71 13.32 8.93
C ASN A 146 -24.59 11.85 8.54
N HIS A 147 -23.51 11.52 7.84
CA HIS A 147 -23.15 10.15 7.52
C HIS A 147 -22.48 9.47 8.70
N GLU A 148 -22.89 8.25 9.02
CA GLU A 148 -22.22 7.45 10.06
C GLU A 148 -20.80 7.04 9.63
N MET A 149 -19.88 7.03 10.58
CA MET A 149 -18.50 6.59 10.33
C MET A 149 -18.45 5.09 10.03
N VAL A 150 -17.75 4.74 8.95
CA VAL A 150 -17.54 3.35 8.54
C VAL A 150 -16.72 2.58 9.55
N PHE A 151 -15.74 3.24 10.17
CA PHE A 151 -14.88 2.68 11.22
C PHE A 151 -15.21 3.33 12.56
N SER A 152 -16.08 2.69 13.33
CA SER A 152 -16.50 3.17 14.64
C SER A 152 -17.01 2.04 15.53
N GLY A 153 -17.08 2.30 16.84
CA GLY A 153 -17.70 1.36 17.78
C GLY A 153 -19.16 1.02 17.45
N ALA A 154 -19.90 1.93 16.81
CA ALA A 154 -21.28 1.68 16.37
C ALA A 154 -21.33 0.68 15.20
N SER A 155 -20.40 0.79 14.25
CA SER A 155 -20.29 -0.14 13.12
C SER A 155 -19.67 -1.51 13.49
N GLY A 156 -19.04 -1.62 14.67
CA GLY A 156 -18.24 -2.78 15.06
C GLY A 156 -16.93 -2.95 14.28
N LYS A 157 -16.61 -2.04 13.36
CA LYS A 157 -15.42 -2.07 12.51
C LYS A 157 -14.39 -1.07 13.01
N PHE A 158 -13.13 -1.48 12.99
CA PHE A 158 -12.02 -0.63 13.38
C PHE A 158 -10.91 -0.76 12.36
N MET A 159 -10.36 0.39 11.97
CA MET A 159 -9.15 0.37 11.16
C MET A 159 -7.99 -0.12 12.05
N PRO A 160 -7.24 -1.16 11.62
CA PRO A 160 -6.01 -1.52 12.32
C PRO A 160 -5.03 -0.33 12.35
N PRO A 161 -4.05 -0.34 13.28
CA PRO A 161 -3.02 0.70 13.31
C PRO A 161 -2.26 0.73 11.99
N ALA A 162 -1.68 1.88 11.62
CA ALA A 162 -0.87 2.00 10.41
C ALA A 162 0.21 0.90 10.34
N PRO A 163 0.51 0.36 9.15
CA PRO A 163 1.57 -0.63 8.99
C PRO A 163 2.92 -0.05 9.45
N ASP A 164 3.79 -0.90 10.00
CA ASP A 164 5.14 -0.47 10.40
C ASP A 164 5.84 0.23 9.23
N LEU A 165 6.46 1.38 9.49
CA LEU A 165 7.19 2.20 8.51
C LEU A 165 6.31 2.97 7.52
N PHE A 166 4.99 2.87 7.61
CA PHE A 166 4.05 3.63 6.78
C PHE A 166 3.22 4.58 7.63
N GLU A 167 2.74 5.64 6.97
CA GLU A 167 1.75 6.54 7.54
C GLU A 167 0.35 5.91 7.50
N ASN A 168 -0.59 6.58 8.18
CA ASN A 168 -2.00 6.18 8.12
C ASN A 168 -2.55 6.30 6.69
N TRP A 169 -3.40 5.37 6.30
CA TRP A 169 -4.10 5.42 5.03
C TRP A 169 -4.98 6.67 4.90
N LYS A 170 -4.91 7.30 3.73
CA LYS A 170 -5.71 8.46 3.33
C LYS A 170 -6.64 8.05 2.18
N TYR A 171 -7.76 8.74 2.04
CA TYR A 171 -8.83 8.43 1.09
C TYR A 171 -9.10 9.59 0.13
N PHE A 172 -9.43 9.26 -1.11
CA PHE A 172 -9.88 10.20 -2.13
C PHE A 172 -11.05 9.66 -2.94
N ASN A 173 -12.05 10.50 -3.14
CA ASN A 173 -13.17 10.34 -4.06
C ASN A 173 -13.37 11.66 -4.81
N GLY A 174 -13.15 11.66 -6.13
CA GLY A 174 -13.21 12.86 -6.95
C GLY A 174 -13.19 12.56 -8.45
N ALA A 175 -12.84 13.57 -9.25
CA ALA A 175 -12.92 13.52 -10.71
C ALA A 175 -12.14 12.37 -11.36
N ASP A 176 -10.99 11.99 -10.80
CA ASP A 176 -10.15 10.92 -11.32
C ASP A 176 -10.66 9.51 -10.97
N GLY A 177 -11.60 9.45 -10.04
CA GLY A 177 -12.13 8.22 -9.49
C GLY A 177 -11.97 8.16 -7.97
N ILE A 178 -11.79 6.94 -7.49
CA ILE A 178 -11.78 6.63 -6.07
C ILE A 178 -10.56 5.79 -5.77
N PHE A 179 -9.74 6.26 -4.85
CA PHE A 179 -8.54 5.56 -4.40
C PHE A 179 -8.27 5.87 -2.94
N PHE A 180 -7.39 5.08 -2.37
CA PHE A 180 -6.77 5.36 -1.08
C PHE A 180 -5.29 5.08 -1.18
N TRP A 181 -4.51 5.74 -0.36
CA TRP A 181 -3.06 5.63 -0.42
C TRP A 181 -2.44 5.70 0.97
N THR A 182 -1.24 5.16 1.09
CA THR A 182 -0.35 5.39 2.20
C THR A 182 1.00 5.86 1.66
N GLU A 183 1.83 6.40 2.54
CA GLU A 183 3.13 6.94 2.19
C GLU A 183 4.17 6.50 3.22
N THR A 184 5.43 6.44 2.79
CA THR A 184 6.57 6.27 3.67
C THR A 184 7.69 7.23 3.28
N THR A 185 8.31 7.85 4.28
CA THR A 185 9.55 8.62 4.13
C THR A 185 10.80 7.78 4.39
N LYS A 186 10.63 6.48 4.64
CA LYS A 186 11.72 5.56 4.93
C LYS A 186 12.38 5.11 3.63
N SER A 187 13.71 5.07 3.63
CA SER A 187 14.53 4.78 2.45
C SER A 187 15.11 3.36 2.44
N ASP A 188 14.62 2.48 3.31
CA ASP A 188 15.06 1.09 3.35
C ASP A 188 14.78 0.38 2.00
N ALA A 189 15.82 -0.20 1.39
CA ALA A 189 15.73 -0.78 0.05
C ALA A 189 14.68 -1.89 -0.10
N PHE A 190 14.34 -2.58 0.99
CA PHE A 190 13.30 -3.62 0.97
C PHE A 190 11.90 -3.04 0.80
N LEU A 191 11.65 -1.77 1.16
CA LEU A 191 10.32 -1.16 1.06
C LEU A 191 9.90 -0.96 -0.39
N VAL A 192 10.77 -0.40 -1.24
CA VAL A 192 10.49 -0.27 -2.68
C VAL A 192 10.28 -1.65 -3.31
N THR A 193 11.11 -2.63 -2.94
CA THR A 193 10.94 -4.02 -3.40
C THR A 193 9.60 -4.60 -2.97
N ALA A 194 9.18 -4.34 -1.72
CA ALA A 194 7.90 -4.80 -1.19
C ALA A 194 6.72 -4.14 -1.89
N LEU A 195 6.79 -2.83 -2.15
CA LEU A 195 5.75 -2.08 -2.84
C LEU A 195 5.60 -2.52 -4.29
N ASN A 196 6.70 -2.72 -5.02
CA ASN A 196 6.63 -3.20 -6.41
C ASN A 196 6.07 -4.64 -6.48
N LYS A 197 6.48 -5.53 -5.58
CA LYS A 197 5.88 -6.87 -5.50
C LYS A 197 4.41 -6.83 -5.13
N LEU A 198 4.03 -5.91 -4.24
CA LEU A 198 2.65 -5.73 -3.86
C LEU A 198 1.81 -5.22 -5.05
N ASP A 199 2.35 -4.29 -5.83
CA ASP A 199 1.74 -3.79 -7.05
C ASP A 199 1.50 -4.90 -8.08
N GLU A 200 2.49 -5.78 -8.27
CA GLU A 200 2.40 -6.98 -9.13
C GLU A 200 1.27 -7.96 -8.74
N GLU A 201 0.80 -7.93 -7.48
CA GLU A 201 -0.32 -8.77 -7.02
C GLU A 201 -1.70 -8.19 -7.38
N TYR A 202 -1.77 -6.91 -7.75
CA TYR A 202 -3.00 -6.28 -8.22
C TYR A 202 -3.14 -6.40 -9.74
N SER A 203 -4.37 -6.27 -10.24
CA SER A 203 -4.58 -6.21 -11.69
C SER A 203 -4.01 -4.91 -12.28
N GLU A 204 -3.77 -4.91 -13.59
CA GLU A 204 -3.24 -3.74 -14.29
C GLU A 204 -4.07 -2.48 -13.96
N CYS A 205 -3.39 -1.41 -13.54
CA CYS A 205 -3.97 -0.11 -13.14
C CYS A 205 -4.80 -0.10 -11.84
N GLU A 206 -4.84 -1.19 -11.08
CA GLU A 206 -5.59 -1.28 -9.82
C GLU A 206 -4.78 -0.76 -8.62
N ALA A 207 -3.46 -0.84 -8.67
CA ALA A 207 -2.55 -0.21 -7.74
C ALA A 207 -1.41 0.48 -8.50
N ASP A 208 -0.68 1.35 -7.79
CA ASP A 208 0.53 1.96 -8.31
C ASP A 208 1.48 2.44 -7.20
N VAL A 209 2.78 2.37 -7.48
CA VAL A 209 3.87 2.89 -6.63
C VAL A 209 4.36 4.21 -7.21
N ILE A 210 4.28 5.27 -6.42
CA ILE A 210 4.63 6.63 -6.84
C ILE A 210 5.86 7.08 -6.06
N ASP A 211 6.95 7.27 -6.77
CA ASP A 211 8.21 7.77 -6.20
C ASP A 211 8.25 9.30 -6.25
N ALA A 212 8.03 9.94 -5.10
CA ALA A 212 8.10 11.38 -4.89
C ALA A 212 9.40 11.78 -4.16
N THR A 213 10.45 10.96 -4.24
CA THR A 213 11.74 11.29 -3.59
C THR A 213 12.45 12.47 -4.24
N GLY A 214 12.15 12.76 -5.52
CA GLY A 214 12.69 13.89 -6.28
C GLY A 214 11.86 15.18 -6.24
N GLY A 215 10.64 15.14 -5.70
CA GLY A 215 9.71 16.27 -5.70
C GLY A 215 8.30 15.86 -5.30
N VAL A 216 7.42 16.84 -5.06
CA VAL A 216 6.00 16.57 -4.78
C VAL A 216 5.33 16.05 -6.05
N GLU A 217 4.65 14.91 -5.96
CA GLU A 217 3.87 14.32 -7.06
C GLU A 217 2.38 14.45 -6.79
N ASN A 218 1.60 14.86 -7.80
CA ASN A 218 0.14 14.94 -7.67
C ASN A 218 -0.47 13.54 -7.80
N LEU A 219 -1.38 13.21 -6.90
CA LEU A 219 -2.13 11.95 -6.94
C LEU A 219 -3.47 12.08 -7.66
N ASP A 220 -3.83 13.30 -8.07
CA ASP A 220 -5.02 13.58 -8.86
C ASP A 220 -4.74 14.66 -9.91
N SER A 221 -5.60 14.72 -10.94
CA SER A 221 -5.53 15.67 -12.04
C SER A 221 -6.09 17.04 -11.66
N VAL A 222 -6.75 17.15 -10.51
CA VAL A 222 -7.46 18.35 -10.07
C VAL A 222 -6.63 19.13 -9.05
N PRO A 223 -6.00 20.26 -9.44
CA PRO A 223 -5.08 20.98 -8.56
C PRO A 223 -5.75 21.57 -7.30
N THR A 224 -7.08 21.68 -7.26
CA THR A 224 -7.82 22.22 -6.10
C THR A 224 -7.99 21.23 -4.96
N ALA A 225 -7.90 19.92 -5.20
CA ALA A 225 -8.03 18.95 -4.11
C ALA A 225 -6.70 18.75 -3.37
N GLY A 226 -5.56 19.12 -3.96
CA GLY A 226 -4.25 19.11 -3.31
C GLY A 226 -3.83 17.73 -2.80
N VAL A 227 -4.26 16.65 -3.48
CA VAL A 227 -3.85 15.30 -3.11
C VAL A 227 -2.46 15.06 -3.67
N THR A 228 -1.45 14.97 -2.81
CA THR A 228 -0.07 14.81 -3.26
C THR A 228 0.65 13.71 -2.51
N CYS A 229 1.56 13.03 -3.20
CA CYS A 229 2.65 12.32 -2.55
C CYS A 229 3.71 13.37 -2.17
N PRO A 230 3.99 13.57 -0.87
CA PRO A 230 4.88 14.62 -0.42
C PRO A 230 6.33 14.34 -0.85
N ASN A 231 7.09 15.42 -1.06
CA ASN A 231 8.51 15.33 -1.40
C ASN A 231 9.29 14.51 -0.37
N GLY A 232 10.13 13.59 -0.84
CA GLY A 232 10.92 12.69 0.00
C GLY A 232 10.19 11.41 0.42
N SER A 233 9.03 11.12 -0.18
CA SER A 233 8.24 9.92 0.12
C SER A 233 8.08 9.00 -1.07
N VAL A 234 7.77 7.75 -0.78
CA VAL A 234 7.18 6.81 -1.73
C VAL A 234 5.75 6.54 -1.30
N CYS A 235 4.80 6.70 -2.22
CA CYS A 235 3.39 6.43 -1.98
C CYS A 235 2.95 5.14 -2.64
N PHE A 236 2.09 4.40 -1.96
CA PHE A 236 1.40 3.25 -2.53
C PHE A 236 -0.08 3.57 -2.60
N ARG A 237 -0.62 3.61 -3.81
CA ARG A 237 -2.00 3.99 -4.10
C ARG A 237 -2.76 2.78 -4.63
N VAL A 238 -4.00 2.64 -4.20
CA VAL A 238 -4.89 1.55 -4.59
C VAL A 238 -6.21 2.14 -5.06
N TRP A 239 -6.59 1.80 -6.29
CA TRP A 239 -7.81 2.22 -6.94
C TRP A 239 -8.98 1.30 -6.56
N MET A 240 -10.11 1.94 -6.24
CA MET A 240 -11.42 1.30 -6.19
C MET A 240 -12.13 1.44 -7.53
N ILE A 241 -12.00 2.61 -8.14
CA ILE A 241 -12.52 2.93 -9.46
C ILE A 241 -11.60 3.96 -10.11
N SER A 242 -11.10 3.69 -11.31
CA SER A 242 -10.38 4.67 -12.11
C SER A 242 -11.27 5.21 -13.24
N ASN A 243 -11.21 6.50 -13.53
CA ASN A 243 -11.84 7.11 -14.70
C ASN A 243 -10.81 7.23 -15.85
N ALA A 244 -10.20 6.10 -16.24
CA ALA A 244 -9.00 6.02 -17.10
C ALA A 244 -8.96 6.92 -18.36
N ALA A 245 -10.11 7.31 -18.92
CA ALA A 245 -10.20 8.17 -20.10
C ALA A 245 -9.54 9.58 -19.99
N THR A 246 -9.07 10.01 -18.81
CA THR A 246 -8.43 11.34 -18.59
C THR A 246 -6.97 11.29 -18.12
N ARG A 247 -6.29 10.14 -18.15
CA ARG A 247 -4.94 10.04 -17.56
C ARG A 247 -3.82 10.39 -18.54
N VAL A 248 -3.24 11.57 -18.38
CA VAL A 248 -1.78 11.72 -18.49
C VAL A 248 -1.27 11.64 -17.05
N LEU A 249 -1.07 10.42 -16.54
CA LEU A 249 -0.42 10.25 -15.24
C LEU A 249 1.09 10.22 -15.45
N VAL A 250 1.79 10.96 -14.61
CA VAL A 250 3.25 10.97 -14.53
C VAL A 250 3.67 9.57 -14.06
N ASN A 251 4.46 8.87 -14.89
CA ASN A 251 5.07 7.55 -14.62
C ASN A 251 4.13 6.35 -14.45
N VAL A 252 2.92 6.35 -15.03
CA VAL A 252 2.22 5.06 -15.23
C VAL A 252 2.68 4.51 -16.56
N ASP A 253 3.28 3.32 -16.56
CA ASP A 253 3.64 2.59 -17.78
C ASP A 253 2.44 2.62 -18.74
N ALA A 254 2.72 2.81 -20.04
CA ALA A 254 1.77 3.18 -21.09
C ALA A 254 0.67 2.12 -21.43
N GLY A 255 0.33 1.22 -20.50
CA GLY A 255 -0.72 0.20 -20.62
C GLY A 255 -2.09 0.63 -20.06
N CYS A 256 -2.18 1.77 -19.37
CA CYS A 256 -3.40 2.21 -18.67
C CYS A 256 -4.23 3.27 -19.41
N ASP A 257 -4.35 3.16 -20.74
CA ASP A 257 -5.12 4.07 -21.63
C ASP A 257 -6.54 3.55 -21.96
#